data_AF-A0A964MMP2-F1
#
_entry.id   AF-A0A964MMP2-F1
#
_cell.length_a   1.000
_cell.length_b   1.000
_cell.length_c   1.000
_cell.angle_alpha   90.00
_cell.angle_beta   90.00
_cell.angle_gamma   90.00
#
_symmetry.space_group_name_H-M   'P 1'
#
loop_
_entity.id
_entity.type
_entity.pdbx_description
1 polymer ?
#
loop_
_entity_poly.entity_id
_entity_poly.type
_entity_poly.pdbx_seq_one_letter_code
_entity_poly.pdbx_strand_id
1 'polypeptide(L)'
;YEGARVEQKVIVDGNSITYELSYIANGVDLPAWVGLHTWFPRTINGSPEAEIDFHPEKMLDVTPTLIPTGKYKEPNKPFPWDDVFTGVKGDPAVIWRGEAKLSISSPADWWVVYTEDPIGVCVEPQTAPPDSQNFGADLSQAHKLFSRFSFAKA
;
A
#
# COMPACT_ATOMS: atom_id res chain seq x y z
N TYR A 1 21.19 -8.82 7.26
CA TYR A 1 21.25 -9.42 8.60
C TYR A 1 21.64 -10.88 8.42
N GLU A 2 22.79 -11.33 8.96
CA GLU A 2 23.23 -12.74 8.82
C GLU A 2 23.20 -13.29 7.38
N GLY A 3 23.55 -12.46 6.39
CA GLY A 3 23.48 -12.80 4.97
C GLY A 3 22.16 -12.47 4.29
N ALA A 4 21.04 -12.39 5.03
CA ALA A 4 19.78 -11.87 4.50
C ALA A 4 19.94 -10.42 4.03
N ARG A 5 19.33 -10.08 2.89
CA ARG A 5 19.42 -8.75 2.30
C ARG A 5 18.12 -8.33 1.63
N VAL A 6 18.02 -7.04 1.33
CA VAL A 6 16.95 -6.48 0.52
C VAL A 6 17.57 -5.84 -0.72
N GLU A 7 16.95 -6.07 -1.86
CA GLU A 7 17.30 -5.43 -3.12
C GLU A 7 16.15 -4.52 -3.54
N GLN A 8 16.46 -3.23 -3.75
CA GLN A 8 15.51 -2.23 -4.21
C GLN A 8 15.88 -1.80 -5.62
N LYS A 9 14.88 -1.71 -6.50
CA LYS A 9 15.04 -1.16 -7.84
C LYS A 9 13.97 -0.12 -8.09
N VAL A 10 14.40 1.05 -8.54
CA VAL A 10 13.52 2.14 -8.97
C VAL A 10 13.82 2.45 -10.42
N ILE A 11 12.80 2.43 -11.27
CA ILE A 11 12.90 2.76 -12.68
C ILE A 11 11.99 3.95 -12.93
N VAL A 12 12.53 5.00 -13.56
CA VAL A 12 11.74 6.13 -14.03
C VAL A 12 11.66 6.02 -15.55
N ASP A 13 10.44 5.95 -16.07
CA ASP A 13 10.18 5.83 -17.50
C ASP A 13 8.96 6.68 -17.88
N GLY A 14 9.23 7.73 -18.67
CA GLY A 14 8.23 8.71 -19.09
C GLY A 14 7.46 9.31 -17.91
N ASN A 15 6.16 9.05 -17.88
CA ASN A 15 5.23 9.49 -16.84
C ASN A 15 5.00 8.41 -15.76
N SER A 16 5.96 7.52 -15.53
CA SER A 16 5.80 6.45 -14.55
C SER A 16 7.06 6.15 -13.75
N ILE A 17 6.83 5.66 -12.52
CA ILE A 17 7.85 5.13 -11.63
C ILE A 17 7.50 3.67 -11.36
N THR A 18 8.42 2.77 -11.61
CA THR A 18 8.33 1.37 -11.16
C THR A 18 9.21 1.17 -9.94
N TYR A 19 8.64 0.61 -8.90
CA TYR A 19 9.30 0.24 -7.65
C TYR A 19 9.28 -1.28 -7.49
N GLU A 20 10.45 -1.87 -7.26
CA GLU A 20 10.58 -3.26 -6.87
C GLU A 20 11.36 -3.35 -5.55
N LEU A 21 10.89 -4.19 -4.63
CA LEU A 21 11.59 -4.49 -3.38
C LEU A 21 11.57 -5.99 -3.14
N SER A 22 12.74 -6.61 -3.05
CA SER A 22 12.88 -8.06 -2.85
C SER A 22 13.66 -8.35 -1.58
N TYR A 23 13.10 -9.13 -0.68
CA TYR A 23 13.78 -9.74 0.46
C TYR A 23 14.39 -11.08 0.04
N ILE A 24 15.67 -11.27 0.35
CA ILE A 24 16.44 -12.46 0.02
C ILE A 24 16.96 -13.02 1.34
N ALA A 25 16.36 -14.12 1.79
CA ALA A 25 16.65 -14.71 3.10
C ALA A 25 18.08 -15.26 3.22
N ASN A 26 18.67 -15.78 2.13
CA ASN A 26 20.00 -16.41 2.12
C ASN A 26 20.19 -17.46 3.25
N GLY A 27 19.16 -18.28 3.50
CA GLY A 27 19.19 -19.34 4.51
C GLY A 27 18.83 -18.90 5.93
N VAL A 28 18.54 -17.60 6.14
CA VAL A 28 18.05 -17.09 7.43
C VAL A 28 16.56 -17.37 7.58
N ASP A 29 16.19 -18.05 8.66
CA ASP A 29 14.80 -18.22 9.07
C ASP A 29 14.33 -16.96 9.82
N LEU A 30 13.72 -16.05 9.08
CA LEU A 30 13.19 -14.78 9.59
C LEU A 30 11.85 -14.49 8.92
N PRO A 31 10.78 -14.21 9.68
CA PRO A 31 9.54 -13.74 9.08
C PRO A 31 9.78 -12.36 8.44
N ALA A 32 9.46 -12.26 7.16
CA ALA A 32 9.64 -11.02 6.40
C ALA A 32 8.49 -10.85 5.42
N TRP A 33 8.01 -9.61 5.34
CA TRP A 33 7.17 -9.11 4.27
C TRP A 33 7.64 -7.70 3.93
N VAL A 34 7.27 -7.22 2.76
CA VAL A 34 7.75 -5.94 2.23
C VAL A 34 6.57 -5.09 1.77
N GLY A 35 6.70 -3.78 1.94
CA GLY A 35 5.69 -2.81 1.58
C GLY A 35 6.34 -1.51 1.13
N LEU A 36 5.53 -0.59 0.61
CA LEU A 36 5.96 0.76 0.28
C LEU A 36 5.01 1.79 0.89
N HIS A 37 5.55 2.57 1.83
CA HIS A 37 4.82 3.67 2.46
C HIS A 37 4.87 4.92 1.57
N THR A 38 4.03 4.98 0.54
CA THR A 38 3.91 6.18 -0.29
C THR A 38 3.07 7.24 0.41
N TRP A 39 3.63 8.42 0.59
CA TRP A 39 2.93 9.59 1.11
C TRP A 39 2.77 10.63 -0.01
N PHE A 40 1.54 11.03 -0.28
CA PHE A 40 1.22 12.00 -1.33
C PHE A 40 0.60 13.26 -0.71
N PRO A 41 0.91 14.47 -1.23
CA PRO A 41 0.31 15.70 -0.72
C PRO A 41 -1.21 15.67 -0.81
N ARG A 42 -1.89 16.17 0.23
CA ARG A 42 -3.37 16.26 0.22
C ARG A 42 -3.88 17.24 -0.82
N THR A 43 -3.10 18.27 -1.15
CA THR A 43 -3.39 19.21 -2.23
C THR A 43 -2.12 19.49 -3.04
N ILE A 44 -2.27 19.79 -4.32
CA ILE A 44 -1.19 20.24 -5.21
C ILE A 44 -1.66 21.45 -6.00
N ASN A 45 -0.81 22.44 -6.23
CA ASN A 45 -1.11 23.60 -7.08
C ASN A 45 -2.45 24.32 -6.81
N GLY A 46 -2.97 24.26 -5.57
CA GLY A 46 -4.27 24.83 -5.23
C GLY A 46 -5.48 23.98 -5.65
N SER A 47 -5.29 22.70 -5.99
CA SER A 47 -6.36 21.74 -6.21
C SER A 47 -7.26 21.61 -4.96
N PRO A 48 -8.49 21.10 -5.13
CA PRO A 48 -9.22 20.48 -4.02
C PRO A 48 -8.41 19.36 -3.35
N GLU A 49 -8.88 18.89 -2.19
CA GLU A 49 -8.29 17.73 -1.52
C GLU A 49 -8.28 16.49 -2.42
N ALA A 50 -7.21 15.70 -2.28
CA ALA A 50 -7.02 14.46 -3.02
C ALA A 50 -8.15 13.48 -2.77
N GLU A 51 -8.72 12.95 -3.85
CA GLU A 51 -9.68 11.86 -3.79
C GLU A 51 -8.96 10.53 -3.95
N ILE A 52 -9.31 9.55 -3.11
CA ILE A 52 -8.76 8.21 -3.21
C ILE A 52 -9.79 7.31 -3.92
N ASP A 53 -9.46 6.93 -5.15
CA ASP A 53 -10.18 5.93 -5.93
C ASP A 53 -9.71 4.54 -5.49
N PHE A 54 -10.46 3.94 -4.57
CA PHE A 54 -10.11 2.68 -3.92
C PHE A 54 -11.34 1.83 -3.64
N HIS A 55 -11.26 0.57 -4.07
CA HIS A 55 -12.38 -0.38 -4.08
C HIS A 55 -11.97 -1.70 -3.41
N PRO A 56 -11.81 -1.74 -2.07
CA PRO A 56 -11.49 -2.95 -1.36
C PRO A 56 -12.73 -3.86 -1.25
N GLU A 57 -12.52 -5.17 -1.21
CA GLU A 57 -13.57 -6.12 -0.87
C GLU A 57 -13.67 -6.33 0.64
N LYS A 58 -12.51 -6.35 1.33
CA LYS A 58 -12.42 -6.66 2.75
C LYS A 58 -11.48 -5.69 3.45
N MET A 59 -11.73 -5.52 4.73
CA MET A 59 -10.93 -4.72 5.66
C MET A 59 -10.57 -5.61 6.86
N LEU A 60 -9.38 -5.47 7.42
CA LEU A 60 -9.04 -6.16 8.66
C LEU A 60 -9.63 -5.44 9.87
N ASP A 61 -10.17 -6.20 10.80
CA ASP A 61 -10.50 -5.71 12.12
C ASP A 61 -9.22 -5.51 12.94
N VAL A 62 -9.17 -4.43 13.71
CA VAL A 62 -7.99 -4.02 14.47
C VAL A 62 -8.31 -3.91 15.95
N THR A 63 -7.30 -4.11 16.80
CA THR A 63 -7.39 -3.82 18.22
C THR A 63 -7.49 -2.30 18.46
N PRO A 64 -7.81 -1.84 19.69
CA PRO A 64 -7.79 -0.41 20.03
C PRO A 64 -6.43 0.29 19.84
N THR A 65 -5.34 -0.47 19.66
CA THR A 65 -4.00 0.04 19.35
C THR A 65 -3.61 -0.17 17.89
N LEU A 66 -4.60 -0.35 17.00
CA LEU A 66 -4.45 -0.46 15.55
C LEU A 66 -3.66 -1.69 15.07
N ILE A 67 -3.61 -2.77 15.86
CA ILE A 67 -2.98 -4.02 15.45
C ILE A 67 -4.02 -4.92 14.77
N PRO A 68 -3.79 -5.41 13.54
CA PRO A 68 -4.72 -6.31 12.88
C PRO A 68 -4.94 -7.61 13.65
N THR A 69 -6.20 -8.03 13.76
CA THR A 69 -6.60 -9.24 14.48
C THR A 69 -6.63 -10.51 13.62
N GLY A 70 -6.39 -10.37 12.32
CA GLY A 70 -6.57 -11.42 11.31
C GLY A 70 -8.04 -11.70 10.92
N LYS A 71 -9.02 -11.01 11.52
CA LYS A 71 -10.44 -11.13 11.17
C LYS A 71 -10.84 -10.07 10.14
N TYR A 72 -11.75 -10.44 9.25
CA TYR A 72 -12.32 -9.51 8.26
C TYR A 72 -13.56 -8.80 8.79
N LYS A 73 -13.73 -7.56 8.35
CA LYS A 73 -14.96 -6.77 8.45
C LYS A 73 -15.27 -6.11 7.10
N GLU A 74 -16.51 -5.66 6.96
CA GLU A 74 -16.93 -4.88 5.80
C GLU A 74 -16.20 -3.52 5.77
N PRO A 75 -15.71 -3.05 4.60
CA PRO A 75 -15.14 -1.72 4.47
C PRO A 75 -16.14 -0.63 4.86
N ASN A 76 -15.76 0.25 5.77
CA ASN A 76 -16.56 1.42 6.17
C ASN A 76 -16.39 2.56 5.15
N LYS A 77 -17.48 3.19 4.68
CA LYS A 77 -17.45 4.43 3.88
C LYS A 77 -18.33 5.54 4.51
N PRO A 78 -17.91 6.83 4.47
CA PRO A 78 -16.61 7.37 4.04
C PRO A 78 -15.70 7.85 5.21
N PHE A 79 -14.38 7.83 4.94
CA PHE A 79 -13.20 8.47 5.58
C PHE A 79 -13.35 9.23 6.92
N PRO A 80 -12.31 9.24 7.78
CA PRO A 80 -10.92 8.85 7.49
C PRO A 80 -10.60 7.37 7.72
N TRP A 81 -9.51 6.90 7.10
CA TRP A 81 -8.96 5.56 7.26
C TRP A 81 -7.54 5.60 7.84
N ASP A 82 -7.22 4.60 8.64
CA ASP A 82 -5.86 4.15 9.00
C ASP A 82 -5.90 2.62 9.08
N ASP A 83 -6.16 1.99 7.93
CA ASP A 83 -6.72 0.65 7.89
C ASP A 83 -6.10 -0.21 6.80
N VAL A 84 -6.18 -1.53 7.03
CA VAL A 84 -5.62 -2.57 6.16
C VAL A 84 -6.74 -3.23 5.36
N PHE A 85 -6.53 -3.36 4.06
CA PHE A 85 -7.52 -3.83 3.09
C PHE A 85 -6.97 -4.94 2.20
N THR A 86 -7.88 -5.75 1.65
CA THR A 86 -7.55 -6.78 0.65
C THR A 86 -8.71 -6.99 -0.34
N GLY A 87 -8.47 -7.78 -1.39
CA GLY A 87 -9.42 -8.01 -2.48
C GLY A 87 -9.73 -6.73 -3.25
N VAL A 88 -8.73 -5.86 -3.41
CA VAL A 88 -8.86 -4.57 -4.10
C VAL A 88 -9.14 -4.80 -5.58
N LYS A 89 -10.17 -4.14 -6.11
CA LYS A 89 -10.59 -4.26 -7.51
C LYS A 89 -10.09 -3.08 -8.33
N GLY A 90 -9.37 -3.38 -9.41
CA GLY A 90 -8.73 -2.38 -10.25
C GLY A 90 -7.48 -1.77 -9.59
N ASP A 91 -6.85 -0.83 -10.27
CA ASP A 91 -5.69 -0.12 -9.75
C ASP A 91 -6.14 1.04 -8.85
N PRO A 92 -5.70 1.12 -7.58
CA PRO A 92 -5.91 2.30 -6.75
C PRO A 92 -5.41 3.59 -7.41
N ALA A 93 -6.06 4.71 -7.13
CA ALA A 93 -5.57 6.00 -7.57
C ALA A 93 -5.75 7.13 -6.55
N VAL A 94 -4.84 8.09 -6.61
CA VAL A 94 -4.93 9.40 -5.93
C VAL A 94 -5.22 10.45 -6.99
N ILE A 95 -6.29 11.22 -6.80
CA ILE A 95 -6.80 12.17 -7.80
C ILE A 95 -6.84 13.57 -7.20
N TRP A 96 -6.04 14.47 -7.76
CA TRP A 96 -6.12 15.91 -7.53
C TRP A 96 -6.88 16.54 -8.69
N ARG A 97 -8.18 16.78 -8.50
CA ARG A 97 -9.09 17.24 -9.58
C ARG A 97 -8.56 18.50 -10.27
N GLY A 98 -8.47 18.43 -11.60
CA GLY A 98 -7.98 19.52 -12.46
C GLY A 98 -6.46 19.58 -12.60
N GLU A 99 -5.71 18.83 -11.78
CA GLU A 99 -4.25 18.86 -11.75
C GLU A 99 -3.63 17.53 -12.20
N ALA A 100 -3.82 16.45 -11.43
CA ALA A 100 -3.16 15.17 -11.69
C ALA A 100 -3.93 13.96 -11.17
N LYS A 101 -3.72 12.81 -11.83
CA LYS A 101 -4.11 11.47 -11.38
C LYS A 101 -2.85 10.62 -11.27
N LEU A 102 -2.67 9.99 -10.12
CA LEU A 102 -1.66 8.96 -9.87
C LEU A 102 -2.36 7.61 -9.73
N SER A 103 -2.14 6.69 -10.66
CA SER A 103 -2.60 5.29 -10.57
C SER A 103 -1.49 4.38 -10.10
N ILE A 104 -1.82 3.42 -9.24
CA ILE A 104 -0.89 2.46 -8.64
C ILE A 104 -1.28 1.05 -9.08
N SER A 105 -0.52 0.46 -10.00
CA SER A 105 -0.71 -0.92 -10.42
C SER A 105 0.27 -1.83 -9.69
N SER A 106 -0.24 -2.86 -9.03
CA SER A 106 0.56 -3.77 -8.20
C SER A 106 -0.12 -5.14 -8.11
N PRO A 107 0.64 -6.26 -8.16
CA PRO A 107 0.10 -7.57 -7.84
C PRO A 107 -0.08 -7.78 -6.32
N ALA A 108 0.16 -6.77 -5.48
CA ALA A 108 -0.01 -6.85 -4.04
C ALA A 108 -1.48 -7.10 -3.64
N ASP A 109 -1.71 -8.13 -2.82
CA ASP A 109 -3.03 -8.46 -2.28
C ASP A 109 -3.44 -7.56 -1.10
N TRP A 110 -2.48 -6.90 -0.46
CA TRP A 110 -2.68 -6.13 0.77
C TRP A 110 -2.34 -4.66 0.57
N TRP A 111 -3.17 -3.81 1.14
CA TRP A 111 -3.05 -2.37 1.02
C TRP A 111 -3.33 -1.72 2.36
N VAL A 112 -2.49 -0.76 2.75
CA VAL A 112 -2.81 0.18 3.83
C VAL A 112 -3.23 1.50 3.19
N VAL A 113 -4.36 2.05 3.64
CA VAL A 113 -4.79 3.39 3.22
C VAL A 113 -4.91 4.26 4.46
N TYR A 114 -4.16 5.35 4.46
CA TYR A 114 -4.10 6.31 5.55
C TYR A 114 -4.52 7.69 5.06
N THR A 115 -5.53 8.28 5.70
CA THR A 115 -6.08 9.59 5.32
C THR A 115 -6.32 10.53 6.49
N GLU A 116 -5.86 10.21 7.70
CA GLU A 116 -6.07 11.08 8.87
C GLU A 116 -5.15 12.30 8.86
N ASP A 117 -4.00 12.24 8.18
CA ASP A 117 -3.04 13.35 8.17
C ASP A 117 -3.59 14.58 7.44
N PRO A 118 -3.53 15.78 8.04
CA PRO A 118 -4.17 16.98 7.49
C PRO A 118 -3.51 17.50 6.20
N ILE A 119 -2.32 17.03 5.84
CA ILE A 119 -1.55 17.52 4.68
C ILE A 119 -1.11 16.41 3.73
N GLY A 120 -1.41 15.14 4.01
CA GLY A 120 -1.15 14.03 3.09
C GLY A 120 -2.07 12.83 3.21
N VAL A 121 -1.89 11.93 2.26
CA VAL A 121 -2.59 10.64 2.16
C VAL A 121 -1.60 9.56 1.76
N CYS A 122 -1.81 8.33 2.24
CA CYS A 122 -1.03 7.16 1.85
C CYS A 122 -1.91 6.08 1.20
N VAL A 123 -1.38 5.44 0.17
CA VAL A 123 -1.98 4.27 -0.49
C VAL A 123 -0.87 3.25 -0.72
N GLU A 124 -0.72 2.34 0.23
CA GLU A 124 0.51 1.59 0.45
C GLU A 124 0.34 0.12 0.05
N PRO A 125 0.92 -0.33 -1.07
CA PRO A 125 0.91 -1.75 -1.40
C PRO A 125 1.86 -2.52 -0.47
N GLN A 126 1.41 -3.70 0.00
CA GLN A 126 2.13 -4.59 0.89
C GLN A 126 1.99 -6.04 0.45
N THR A 127 3.05 -6.84 0.62
CA THR A 127 3.01 -8.27 0.25
C THR A 127 2.32 -9.15 1.29
N ALA A 128 2.18 -8.65 2.51
CA ALA A 128 1.42 -9.24 3.60
C ALA A 128 0.95 -8.10 4.54
N PRO A 129 -0.14 -8.29 5.30
CA PRO A 129 -0.66 -7.27 6.20
C PRO A 129 0.26 -7.05 7.42
N PRO A 130 0.15 -5.92 8.12
CA PRO A 130 0.81 -5.74 9.41
C PRO A 130 0.41 -6.86 10.38
N ASP A 131 1.33 -7.25 11.26
CA ASP A 131 1.14 -8.32 12.26
C ASP A 131 0.96 -9.75 11.72
N SER A 132 1.19 -9.96 10.41
CA SER A 132 1.04 -11.24 9.70
C SER A 132 1.56 -12.48 10.43
N GLN A 133 2.75 -12.40 11.00
CA GLN A 133 3.38 -13.52 11.69
C GLN A 133 2.57 -14.00 12.91
N ASN A 134 1.89 -13.08 13.61
CA ASN A 134 1.24 -13.38 14.88
C ASN A 134 -0.14 -14.01 14.70
N PHE A 135 -0.86 -13.70 13.61
CA PHE A 135 -2.14 -14.33 13.29
C PHE A 135 -2.06 -15.39 12.18
N GLY A 136 -0.85 -15.76 11.76
CA GLY A 136 -0.61 -16.91 10.87
C GLY A 136 -0.97 -16.67 9.41
N ALA A 137 -0.72 -15.46 8.89
CA ALA A 137 -0.83 -15.20 7.45
C ALA A 137 0.20 -16.03 6.66
N ASP A 138 -0.13 -16.40 5.42
CA ASP A 138 0.82 -17.05 4.51
C ASP A 138 1.86 -16.04 4.02
N LEU A 139 3.12 -16.25 4.42
CA LEU A 139 4.26 -15.42 4.03
C LEU A 139 5.10 -16.02 2.89
N SER A 140 4.69 -17.14 2.30
CA SER A 140 5.47 -17.84 1.28
C SER A 140 5.74 -16.98 0.04
N GLN A 141 4.82 -16.07 -0.30
CA GLN A 141 4.96 -15.11 -1.41
C GLN A 141 5.25 -13.68 -0.94
N ALA A 142 5.54 -13.47 0.35
CA ALA A 142 5.70 -12.13 0.91
C ALA A 142 7.06 -11.46 0.59
N HIS A 143 7.93 -12.14 -0.16
CA HIS A 143 9.33 -11.76 -0.33
C HIS A 143 9.58 -10.73 -1.44
N LYS A 144 8.61 -10.43 -2.31
CA LYS A 144 8.81 -9.49 -3.43
C LYS A 144 7.60 -8.59 -3.66
N LEU A 145 7.81 -7.29 -3.57
CA LEU A 145 6.87 -6.26 -4.01
C LEU A 145 7.26 -5.76 -5.40
N PHE A 146 6.24 -5.53 -6.23
CA PHE A 146 6.33 -4.77 -7.47
C PHE A 146 5.20 -3.73 -7.46
N SER A 147 5.46 -2.48 -7.82
CA SER A 147 4.41 -1.48 -8.00
C SER A 147 4.79 -0.47 -9.07
N ARG A 148 3.84 -0.12 -9.93
CA ARG A 148 3.99 0.92 -10.96
C ARG A 148 3.06 2.08 -10.66
N PHE A 149 3.66 3.24 -10.46
CA PHE A 149 3.00 4.52 -10.29
C PHE A 149 2.96 5.23 -11.64
N SER A 150 1.78 5.52 -12.17
CA SER A 150 1.61 6.22 -13.45
C SER A 150 0.91 7.55 -13.24
N PHE A 151 1.47 8.61 -13.81
CA PHE A 151 1.02 9.99 -13.65
C PHE A 151 0.33 10.47 -14.92
N ALA A 152 -0.87 11.03 -14.79
CA ALA A 152 -1.62 11.63 -15.88
C ALA A 152 -2.24 12.96 -15.43
N LYS A 153 -2.69 13.78 -16.37
CA LYS A 153 -3.53 14.94 -16.06
C LYS A 153 -4.93 14.46 -15.64
N ALA A 154 -5.47 15.01 -14.56
CA ALA A 154 -6.83 14.72 -14.06
C ALA A 154 -7.86 15.73 -14.54
#